data_AF-X1D0N4-F1
#
_entry.id   AF-X1D0N4-F1
#
_cell.length_a   1.000
_cell.length_b   1.000
_cell.length_c   1.000
_cell.angle_alpha   90.00
_cell.angle_beta   90.00
_cell.angle_gamma   90.00
#
_symmetry.space_group_name_H-M   'P 1'
#
loop_
_entity.id
_entity.type
_entity.pdbx_description
1 polymer ?
#
loop_
_entity_poly.entity_id
_entity_poly.type
_entity_poly.pdbx_seq_one_letter_code
_entity_poly.pdbx_strand_id
1 'polypeptide(L)'
;MEEKLASLERILSNMGSVLIAFSGGVDSTFLLKVAHDVLENKVVAATASSETYPASELEAAKKIARKLGVKHLVIQTEELSKQDFVKNSPQRCYFCKRELFSRLNKIARGEGLNYVADASNYDDLADFRPG
;
A
#
# COMPACT_ATOMS: atom_id res chain seq x y z
N MET A 1 17.66 -14.28 8.06
CA MET A 1 16.90 -13.70 6.92
C MET A 1 15.79 -14.65 6.49
N GLU A 2 16.08 -15.93 6.30
CA GLU A 2 15.09 -16.98 5.99
C GLU A 2 13.94 -17.07 7.02
N GLU A 3 14.25 -16.97 8.32
CA GLU A 3 13.20 -16.99 9.37
C GLU A 3 12.20 -15.82 9.28
N LYS A 4 12.67 -14.63 8.87
CA LYS A 4 11.80 -13.45 8.72
C LYS A 4 10.88 -13.58 7.52
N LEU A 5 11.39 -14.12 6.41
CA LEU A 5 10.59 -14.41 5.21
C LEU A 5 9.53 -15.47 5.51
N ALA A 6 9.92 -16.59 6.13
CA ALA A 6 8.98 -17.65 6.52
C ALA A 6 7.88 -17.13 7.46
N SER A 7 8.23 -16.23 8.39
CA SER A 7 7.24 -15.58 9.25
C SER A 7 6.27 -14.70 8.47
N LEU A 8 6.76 -13.91 7.50
CA LEU A 8 5.93 -13.10 6.61
C LEU A 8 4.97 -13.97 5.79
N GLU A 9 5.48 -15.04 5.17
CA GLU A 9 4.67 -15.98 4.39
C GLU A 9 3.55 -16.60 5.23
N ARG A 10 3.87 -17.01 6.47
CA ARG A 10 2.86 -17.53 7.41
C ARG A 10 1.80 -16.48 7.77
N ILE A 11 2.20 -15.24 8.00
CA ILE A 11 1.26 -14.14 8.28
C ILE A 11 0.32 -13.93 7.09
N LEU A 12 0.88 -13.85 5.88
CA LEU A 12 0.11 -13.68 4.64
C LEU A 12 -0.84 -14.84 4.42
N SER A 13 -0.37 -16.08 4.59
CA SER A 13 -1.21 -17.28 4.48
C SER A 13 -2.41 -17.23 5.43
N ASN A 14 -2.18 -16.83 6.70
CA ASN A 14 -3.24 -16.68 7.69
C ASN A 14 -4.22 -15.54 7.38
N MET A 15 -3.79 -14.49 6.67
CA MET A 15 -4.67 -13.41 6.22
C MET A 15 -5.69 -13.89 5.17
N GLY A 16 -5.29 -14.86 4.33
CA GLY A 16 -6.11 -15.48 3.30
C GLY A 16 -6.42 -14.61 2.08
N SER A 17 -6.55 -13.29 2.23
CA SER A 17 -6.66 -12.32 1.14
C SER A 17 -6.26 -10.93 1.60
N VAL A 18 -5.58 -10.17 0.73
CA VAL A 18 -4.99 -8.88 1.13
C VAL A 18 -5.01 -7.84 0.01
N LEU A 19 -5.29 -6.60 0.38
CA LEU A 19 -5.03 -5.43 -0.44
C LEU A 19 -3.71 -4.78 0.00
N ILE A 20 -2.76 -4.60 -0.90
CA ILE A 20 -1.46 -3.98 -0.61
C ILE A 20 -1.46 -2.53 -1.10
N ALA A 21 -1.21 -1.60 -0.17
CA ALA A 21 -0.87 -0.22 -0.50
C ALA A 21 0.49 -0.22 -1.22
N PHE A 22 0.48 0.08 -2.51
CA PHE A 22 1.58 -0.18 -3.42
C PHE A 22 2.09 1.12 -4.05
N SER A 23 3.31 1.50 -3.69
CA SER A 23 3.97 2.71 -4.22
C SER A 23 4.84 2.45 -5.45
N GLY A 24 5.12 1.18 -5.78
CA GLY A 24 6.10 0.81 -6.81
C GLY A 24 7.55 0.82 -6.31
N GLY A 25 7.80 1.22 -5.06
CA GLY A 25 9.12 1.12 -4.41
C GLY A 25 9.52 -0.33 -4.12
N VAL A 26 10.80 -0.54 -3.81
CA VAL A 26 11.39 -1.87 -3.58
C VAL A 26 10.67 -2.66 -2.49
N ASP A 27 10.37 -2.04 -1.35
CA ASP A 27 9.74 -2.72 -0.21
C ASP A 27 8.29 -3.12 -0.53
N SER A 28 7.51 -2.21 -1.10
CA SER A 28 6.13 -2.50 -1.51
C SER A 28 6.06 -3.53 -2.65
N THR A 29 7.07 -3.56 -3.53
CA THR A 29 7.20 -4.57 -4.60
C THR A 29 7.54 -5.94 -4.03
N PHE A 30 8.45 -5.99 -3.06
CA PHE A 30 8.80 -7.22 -2.34
C PHE A 30 7.58 -7.79 -1.62
N LEU A 31 6.87 -6.97 -0.84
CA LEU A 31 5.66 -7.41 -0.14
C LEU A 31 4.59 -7.90 -1.13
N LEU A 32 4.38 -7.17 -2.23
CA LEU A 32 3.44 -7.56 -3.29
C LEU A 32 3.81 -8.91 -3.93
N LYS A 33 5.10 -9.13 -4.20
CA LYS A 33 5.58 -10.39 -4.77
C LYS A 33 5.33 -11.56 -3.83
N VAL A 34 5.75 -11.43 -2.56
CA VAL A 34 5.59 -12.52 -1.58
C VAL A 34 4.11 -12.80 -1.32
N ALA A 35 3.28 -11.76 -1.19
CA ALA A 35 1.85 -11.94 -1.06
C ALA A 35 1.24 -12.67 -2.25
N HIS A 36 1.61 -12.31 -3.48
CA HIS A 36 1.13 -13.01 -4.67
C HIS A 36 1.61 -14.47 -4.71
N ASP A 37 2.84 -14.75 -4.30
CA ASP A 37 3.36 -16.13 -4.26
C ASP A 37 2.63 -17.01 -3.24
N VAL A 38 2.17 -16.43 -2.13
CA VAL A 38 1.48 -17.14 -1.05
C VAL A 38 -0.03 -17.24 -1.25
N LEU A 39 -0.65 -16.20 -1.81
CA LEU A 39 -2.12 -16.05 -1.88
C LEU A 39 -2.66 -16.06 -3.32
N GLU A 40 -1.78 -16.12 -4.31
CA GLU A 40 -2.10 -16.17 -5.74
C GLU A 40 -3.04 -15.01 -6.15
N ASN A 41 -4.26 -15.35 -6.55
CA ASN A 41 -5.27 -14.41 -7.06
C ASN A 41 -6.02 -13.66 -5.96
N LYS A 42 -5.73 -13.91 -4.68
CA LYS A 42 -6.37 -13.25 -3.53
C LYS A 42 -5.62 -11.99 -3.06
N VAL A 43 -4.89 -11.36 -3.99
CA VAL A 43 -4.09 -10.16 -3.75
C VAL A 43 -4.47 -9.07 -4.74
N VAL A 44 -4.65 -7.85 -4.23
CA VAL A 44 -4.87 -6.65 -5.05
C VAL A 44 -3.86 -5.59 -4.64
N ALA A 45 -3.18 -5.00 -5.61
CA ALA A 45 -2.35 -3.82 -5.38
C ALA A 45 -3.18 -2.55 -5.56
N ALA A 46 -2.94 -1.53 -4.73
CA ALA A 46 -3.57 -0.22 -4.88
C ALA A 46 -2.56 0.91 -4.75
N THR A 47 -2.50 1.80 -5.75
CA THR A 47 -1.65 2.99 -5.72
C THR A 47 -2.51 4.24 -5.58
N ALA A 48 -2.20 5.07 -4.60
CA ALA A 48 -2.78 6.40 -4.48
C ALA A 48 -2.10 7.35 -5.47
N SER A 49 -2.90 8.09 -6.22
CA SER A 49 -2.45 9.12 -7.16
C SER A 49 -3.11 10.43 -6.77
N SER A 50 -2.31 11.44 -6.45
CA SER A 50 -2.77 12.81 -6.22
C SER A 50 -2.23 13.76 -7.29
N GLU A 51 -2.63 15.03 -7.23
CA GLU A 51 -2.14 16.05 -8.17
C GLU A 51 -0.62 16.26 -8.09
N THR A 52 0.00 15.86 -6.97
CA THR A 52 1.43 15.96 -6.71
C THR A 52 2.19 14.68 -7.03
N TYR A 53 1.49 13.57 -7.28
CA TYR A 53 2.10 12.28 -7.51
C TYR A 53 2.62 12.17 -8.96
N PRO A 54 3.93 11.89 -9.18
CA PRO A 54 4.49 11.86 -10.52
C PRO A 54 3.85 10.75 -11.39
N ALA A 55 3.39 11.12 -12.59
CA ALA A 55 2.80 10.17 -13.52
C ALA A 55 3.77 9.02 -13.88
N SER A 56 5.07 9.29 -13.92
CA SER A 56 6.11 8.28 -14.14
C SER A 56 6.15 7.21 -13.06
N GLU A 57 5.93 7.57 -11.79
CA GLU A 57 5.88 6.61 -10.68
C GLU A 57 4.62 5.75 -10.76
N LEU A 58 3.47 6.35 -11.10
CA LEU A 58 2.23 5.60 -11.30
C LEU A 58 2.36 4.58 -12.44
N GLU A 59 2.95 4.97 -13.56
CA GLU A 59 3.19 4.06 -14.68
C GLU A 59 4.20 2.96 -14.34
N ALA A 60 5.23 3.26 -13.54
CA ALA A 60 6.15 2.25 -13.03
C ALA A 60 5.43 1.22 -12.16
N ALA A 61 4.59 1.67 -11.21
CA ALA A 61 3.78 0.80 -10.37
C ALA A 61 2.86 -0.10 -11.21
N LYS A 62 2.09 0.47 -12.15
CA LYS A 62 1.24 -0.30 -13.07
C LYS A 62 2.02 -1.36 -13.85
N LYS A 63 3.22 -1.03 -14.31
CA LYS A 63 4.08 -1.97 -15.06
C LYS A 63 4.55 -3.12 -14.17
N ILE A 64 4.93 -2.84 -12.93
CA ILE A 64 5.36 -3.87 -11.97
C ILE A 64 4.19 -4.80 -11.64
N ALA A 65 3.04 -4.25 -11.23
CA ALA A 65 1.87 -5.08 -10.89
C ALA A 65 1.44 -5.99 -12.05
N ARG A 66 1.44 -5.46 -13.28
CA ARG A 66 1.16 -6.23 -14.49
C ARG A 66 2.17 -7.36 -14.75
N LYS A 67 3.47 -7.09 -14.55
CA LYS A 67 4.52 -8.12 -14.68
C LYS A 67 4.34 -9.24 -13.65
N LEU A 68 3.84 -8.90 -12.47
CA LEU A 68 3.53 -9.86 -11.41
C LEU A 68 2.19 -10.57 -11.61
N GLY A 69 1.38 -10.18 -12.60
CA GLY A 69 0.04 -10.75 -12.79
C GLY A 69 -0.98 -10.35 -11.73
N VAL A 70 -0.71 -9.29 -10.95
CA VAL A 70 -1.58 -8.85 -9.86
C VAL A 70 -2.55 -7.77 -10.34
N LYS A 71 -3.83 -7.89 -9.95
CA LYS A 71 -4.83 -6.84 -10.15
C LYS A 71 -4.37 -5.55 -9.48
N HIS A 72 -4.38 -4.45 -10.23
CA HIS A 72 -3.93 -3.15 -9.76
C HIS A 72 -5.03 -2.10 -9.85
N LEU A 73 -5.28 -1.40 -8.76
CA LEU A 73 -6.25 -0.32 -8.64
C LEU A 73 -5.52 1.01 -8.45
N VAL A 74 -6.03 2.06 -9.09
CA VAL A 74 -5.56 3.43 -8.89
C VAL A 74 -6.61 4.20 -8.12
N ILE A 75 -6.21 4.79 -7.00
CA ILE A 75 -7.09 5.57 -6.14
C ILE A 75 -6.73 7.03 -6.34
N GLN A 76 -7.68 7.83 -6.82
CA GLN A 76 -7.49 9.27 -6.88
C GLN A 76 -7.64 9.88 -5.48
N THR A 77 -6.62 10.61 -5.04
CA THR A 77 -6.61 11.35 -3.79
C THR A 77 -6.46 12.84 -4.09
N GLU A 78 -7.30 13.66 -3.46
CA GLU A 78 -7.21 15.12 -3.57
C GLU A 78 -6.55 15.61 -2.29
N GLU A 79 -5.23 15.73 -2.30
CA GLU A 79 -4.46 16.16 -1.12
C GLU A 79 -4.44 17.68 -1.03
N LEU A 80 -4.35 18.36 -2.18
CA LEU A 80 -4.32 19.81 -2.27
C LEU A 80 -5.65 20.48 -1.92
N SER A 81 -6.77 19.76 -1.96
CA SER A 81 -8.08 20.27 -1.54
C SER A 81 -8.28 20.24 -0.02
N LYS A 82 -7.34 19.63 0.74
CA LYS A 82 -7.48 19.45 2.19
C LYS A 82 -6.66 20.46 2.97
N GLN A 83 -7.36 21.23 3.81
CA GLN A 83 -6.71 22.23 4.66
C GLN A 83 -5.62 21.63 5.56
N ASP A 84 -5.79 20.41 6.06
CA ASP A 84 -4.79 19.77 6.93
C ASP A 84 -3.50 19.36 6.20
N PHE A 85 -3.58 19.17 4.87
CA PHE A 85 -2.42 19.00 4.01
C PHE A 85 -1.78 20.34 3.65
N VAL A 86 -2.60 21.30 3.22
CA VAL A 86 -2.16 22.65 2.79
C VAL A 86 -1.51 23.44 3.92
N LYS A 87 -1.98 23.27 5.17
CA LYS A 87 -1.36 23.88 6.36
C LYS A 87 0.09 23.43 6.58
N ASN A 88 0.52 22.33 5.94
CA ASN A 88 1.85 21.74 6.06
C ASN A 88 2.30 21.56 7.53
N SER A 89 1.36 21.18 8.39
CA SER A 89 1.67 20.92 9.79
C SER A 89 2.52 19.64 9.94
N PRO A 90 3.26 19.47 11.04
CA PRO A 90 3.96 18.21 11.33
C PRO A 90 3.05 16.97 11.32
N GLN A 91 1.72 17.14 11.44
CA GLN A 91 0.75 16.06 11.45
C GLN A 91 0.19 15.71 10.05
N ARG A 92 0.60 16.41 8.98
CA ARG A 92 0.00 16.19 7.64
C ARG A 92 0.07 14.72 7.21
N CYS A 93 1.20 14.05 7.47
CA CYS A 93 1.44 12.67 7.05
C CYS A 93 0.48 11.70 7.75
N TYR A 94 0.21 11.93 9.04
CA TYR A 94 -0.78 11.14 9.80
C TYR A 94 -2.18 11.26 9.18
N PHE A 95 -2.64 12.48 8.89
CA PHE A 95 -3.96 12.68 8.31
C PHE A 95 -4.08 12.05 6.92
N CYS A 96 -3.05 12.19 6.09
CA CYS A 96 -3.03 11.58 4.76
C CYS A 96 -3.08 10.06 4.83
N LYS A 97 -2.24 9.45 5.67
CA LYS A 97 -2.20 7.99 5.82
C LYS A 97 -3.51 7.45 6.39
N ARG A 98 -4.07 8.11 7.42
CA ARG A 98 -5.36 7.71 8.00
C ARG A 98 -6.49 7.71 6.97
N GLU A 99 -6.56 8.75 6.13
CA GLU A 99 -7.58 8.81 5.08
C GLU A 99 -7.34 7.77 3.99
N LEU A 100 -6.09 7.62 3.54
CA LEU A 100 -5.72 6.62 2.55
C LEU A 100 -6.14 5.22 3.02
N PHE A 101 -5.78 4.83 4.24
CA PHE A 101 -6.17 3.54 4.79
C PHE A 101 -7.69 3.41 5.00
N SER A 102 -8.40 4.49 5.32
CA SER A 102 -9.87 4.47 5.36
C SER A 102 -10.46 4.15 3.98
N ARG A 103 -9.93 4.73 2.91
CA ARG A 103 -10.33 4.44 1.52
C ARG A 103 -9.95 3.02 1.11
N LEU A 104 -8.73 2.60 1.38
CA LEU A 104 -8.24 1.24 1.09
C LEU A 104 -9.11 0.17 1.77
N ASN A 105 -9.50 0.38 3.04
CA ASN A 105 -10.40 -0.53 3.76
C ASN A 105 -11.81 -0.61 3.15
N LYS A 106 -12.30 0.45 2.50
CA LYS A 106 -13.57 0.40 1.76
C LYS A 106 -13.42 -0.41 0.47
N ILE A 107 -12.31 -0.21 -0.24
CA ILE A 107 -12.01 -0.94 -1.47
C ILE A 107 -11.80 -2.43 -1.17
N ALA A 108 -11.00 -2.76 -0.16
CA ALA A 108 -10.78 -4.14 0.27
C ALA A 108 -12.11 -4.86 0.57
N ARG A 109 -13.02 -4.21 1.30
CA ARG A 109 -14.36 -4.75 1.55
C ARG A 109 -15.19 -4.94 0.28
N GLY A 110 -15.15 -3.99 -0.65
CA GLY A 110 -15.84 -4.11 -1.94
C GLY A 110 -15.28 -5.23 -2.83
N GLU A 111 -13.99 -5.53 -2.70
CA GLU A 111 -13.28 -6.61 -3.40
C GLU A 111 -13.35 -7.95 -2.67
N GLY A 112 -13.99 -8.02 -1.49
CA GLY A 112 -14.05 -9.25 -0.69
C GLY A 112 -12.72 -9.66 -0.06
N LEU A 113 -11.83 -8.69 0.20
CA LEU A 113 -10.51 -8.90 0.82
C LEU A 113 -10.57 -8.66 2.33
N ASN A 114 -9.88 -9.50 3.09
CA ASN A 114 -9.94 -9.51 4.55
C ASN A 114 -9.05 -8.44 5.19
N TYR A 115 -7.92 -8.12 4.56
CA TYR A 115 -6.88 -7.27 5.14
C TYR A 115 -6.39 -6.18 4.18
N VAL A 116 -5.83 -5.12 4.76
CA VAL A 116 -5.04 -4.10 4.07
C VAL A 116 -3.65 -4.10 4.71
N ALA A 117 -2.61 -4.08 3.89
CA ALA A 117 -1.21 -4.03 4.33
C ALA A 117 -0.41 -2.96 3.57
N ASP A 118 0.62 -2.44 4.20
CA ASP A 118 1.65 -1.61 3.58
C ASP A 118 3.05 -2.11 3.95
N ALA A 119 4.06 -1.59 3.25
CA ALA A 119 5.46 -1.96 3.46
C ALA A 119 6.17 -1.01 4.44
N SER A 120 5.47 -0.57 5.50
CA SER A 120 6.10 0.20 6.58
C SER A 120 7.12 -0.69 7.32
N ASN A 121 8.32 -0.18 7.57
CA ASN A 121 9.41 -0.91 8.21
C ASN A 121 9.57 -0.52 9.69
N TYR A 122 10.20 -1.39 10.48
CA TYR A 122 10.43 -1.14 11.91
C TYR A 122 11.29 0.12 12.15
N ASP A 123 12.23 0.43 11.27
CA ASP A 123 13.09 1.61 11.37
C ASP A 123 12.31 2.93 11.20
N ASP A 124 11.10 2.88 10.61
CA ASP A 124 10.20 4.03 10.54
C ASP A 124 9.64 4.44 11.91
N LEU A 125 9.76 3.59 12.95
CA LEU A 125 9.33 3.91 14.32
C LEU A 125 10.31 4.83 15.07
N ALA A 126 11.57 4.91 14.63
CA ALA A 126 12.59 5.75 15.25
C ALA A 126 12.60 7.20 14.72
N ASP A 127 11.96 7.42 13.57
CA ASP A 127 11.73 8.73 12.99
C ASP A 127 10.39 9.27 13.52
N PHE A 128 10.26 10.55 13.87
CA PHE A 128 8.98 11.11 14.31
C PHE A 128 8.03 11.22 13.11
N ARG A 129 7.42 10.10 12.76
CA ARG A 129 6.40 9.95 11.73
C ARG A 129 5.12 9.58 12.43
N PRO A 130 4.24 10.55 12.74
CA PRO A 130 3.04 10.30 13.51
C PRO A 130 2.01 9.38 12.81
N GLY A 131 2.30 8.85 11.62
CA GLY A 131 1.41 8.02 10.79
C GLY A 131 2.06 6.74 10.30
#